data_AF-A0A8H3D2M7-F1
#
_entry.id   AF-A0A8H3D2M7-F1
#
_cell.length_a   1.000
_cell.length_b   1.000
_cell.length_c   1.000
_cell.angle_alpha   90.00
_cell.angle_beta   90.00
_cell.angle_gamma   90.00
#
_symmetry.space_group_name_H-M   'P 1'
#
loop_
_entity.id
_entity.type
_entity.pdbx_description
1 polymer ?
#
loop_
_entity_poly.entity_id
_entity_poly.type
_entity_poly.pdbx_seq_one_letter_code
_entity_poly.pdbx_strand_id
1 'polypeptide(L)'
;HKPHSTSSLSAPSTPCDAIGHFDAPWQYTNEEQDGVVLRKGGRMLNSYRPRSSLGDLKSIRYPNRELEKDRGRHSFKEYFDAPQEKARARSCEGERGWNRRYGRVDIERTQWEMSRLIGFATSTCVEDWEGIKAICDRVNQSDSEAKEACKALRRDIKFGLPTTQLSASRLWAILMQNCAQYFVAHTTNRNFLGVIENVVLSPATTSVVRDRLVEVVGTSVYLLKDSRNVKSYQSTWRKLRLQLKLIYSPEGLKTPVDDTFWNFSPPKSMASSPTELGHPSVKETSDLQEGKRGYGSHQRGSHLQAP
;
A
#
# COMPACT_ATOMS: atom_id res chain seq x y z
N HIS A 1 35.02 73.91 53.03
CA HIS A 1 34.20 73.07 53.93
C HIS A 1 33.40 72.06 53.11
N LYS A 2 33.25 70.83 53.60
CA LYS A 2 32.10 69.92 53.33
C LYS A 2 30.93 70.29 54.29
N PRO A 3 29.71 69.71 54.21
CA PRO A 3 29.19 68.64 53.33
C PRO A 3 28.32 69.23 52.18
N HIS A 4 27.23 68.67 51.61
CA HIS A 4 26.38 67.50 51.90
C HIS A 4 25.74 66.88 50.61
N SER A 5 24.98 65.80 50.83
CA SER A 5 24.04 65.09 49.95
C SER A 5 23.14 66.03 49.12
N THR A 6 22.84 65.76 47.85
CA THR A 6 22.11 64.59 47.32
C THR A 6 22.38 64.44 45.80
N SER A 7 21.96 63.40 45.06
CA SER A 7 21.06 62.27 45.37
C SER A 7 21.52 60.95 44.70
N SER A 8 20.66 59.92 44.70
CA SER A 8 20.88 58.60 44.10
C SER A 8 19.77 58.20 43.12
N LEU A 9 20.11 57.43 42.09
CA LEU A 9 19.17 56.63 41.29
C LEU A 9 19.87 55.37 40.77
N SER A 10 19.29 54.20 41.00
CA SER A 10 19.96 52.89 40.88
C SER A 10 19.58 52.14 39.61
N ALA A 11 20.58 51.60 38.90
CA ALA A 11 20.37 50.60 37.86
C ALA A 11 20.29 49.19 38.48
N PRO A 12 19.26 48.37 38.18
CA PRO A 12 19.17 47.00 38.69
C PRO A 12 20.04 46.04 37.87
N SER A 13 21.06 45.45 38.51
CA SER A 13 21.77 44.29 37.97
C SER A 13 20.84 43.06 37.97
N THR A 14 20.52 42.53 36.79
CA THR A 14 19.69 41.31 36.68
C THR A 14 20.58 40.06 36.78
N PRO A 15 20.22 39.01 37.54
CA PRO A 15 21.15 37.91 37.82
C PRO A 15 21.31 36.91 36.67
N CYS A 16 22.53 36.38 36.51
CA CYS A 16 22.67 34.97 36.16
C CYS A 16 22.27 34.15 37.40
N ASP A 17 21.31 33.23 37.27
CA ASP A 17 21.30 31.89 37.88
C ASP A 17 19.93 31.21 37.69
N ALA A 18 19.88 30.26 36.75
CA ALA A 18 18.73 29.37 36.54
C ALA A 18 19.13 28.06 35.81
N ILE A 19 20.33 27.52 36.10
CA ILE A 19 20.70 26.19 35.60
C ILE A 19 19.92 25.14 36.39
N GLY A 20 18.75 24.75 35.86
CA GLY A 20 17.90 23.72 36.42
C GLY A 20 18.56 22.35 36.36
N HIS A 21 19.27 21.98 37.45
CA HIS A 21 19.86 20.67 37.64
C HIS A 21 18.76 19.59 37.62
N PHE A 22 18.78 18.70 36.64
CA PHE A 22 17.86 17.55 36.56
C PHE A 22 18.67 16.26 36.52
N ASP A 23 19.11 15.81 37.70
CA ASP A 23 19.72 14.50 37.86
C ASP A 23 18.66 13.41 37.72
N ALA A 24 18.87 12.54 36.72
CA ALA A 24 18.17 11.28 36.59
C ALA A 24 19.17 10.22 36.10
N PRO A 25 19.92 9.56 37.00
CA PRO A 25 20.93 8.58 36.61
C PRO A 25 20.24 7.31 36.08
N TRP A 26 20.22 7.15 34.76
CA TRP A 26 19.89 5.86 34.15
C TRP A 26 20.99 4.86 34.47
N GLN A 27 20.71 3.99 35.43
CA GLN A 27 21.61 2.92 35.86
C GLN A 27 21.82 1.94 34.69
N TYR A 28 22.97 2.07 34.01
CA TYR A 28 23.49 1.02 33.15
C TYR A 28 24.05 -0.09 34.04
N THR A 29 23.28 -1.15 34.25
CA THR A 29 23.79 -2.39 34.83
C THR A 29 24.62 -3.10 33.78
N ASN A 30 25.95 -3.10 33.95
CA ASN A 30 26.84 -3.94 33.18
C ASN A 30 26.61 -5.41 33.56
N GLU A 31 26.46 -6.29 32.57
CA GLU A 31 26.97 -7.66 32.67
C GLU A 31 27.96 -7.87 31.52
N GLU A 32 29.21 -7.52 31.80
CA GLU A 32 30.38 -7.86 31.00
C GLU A 32 30.99 -9.14 31.60
N GLN A 33 31.09 -10.22 30.81
CA GLN A 33 32.05 -11.28 31.10
C GLN A 33 32.41 -12.11 29.86
N ASP A 34 33.68 -11.99 29.47
CA ASP A 34 34.61 -13.00 28.92
C ASP A 34 34.19 -13.96 27.77
N GLY A 35 35.14 -14.21 26.85
CA GLY A 35 34.95 -15.25 25.82
C GLY A 35 35.96 -15.30 24.68
N VAL A 36 37.27 -15.21 24.95
CA VAL A 36 38.34 -15.25 23.93
C VAL A 36 38.28 -16.51 23.05
N VAL A 37 38.05 -16.36 21.73
CA VAL A 37 38.56 -17.30 20.71
C VAL A 37 38.99 -16.57 19.43
N LEU A 38 40.30 -16.43 19.22
CA LEU A 38 40.88 -16.10 17.91
C LEU A 38 40.86 -17.33 16.98
N ARG A 39 39.88 -17.44 16.07
CA ARG A 39 39.91 -18.45 14.99
C ARG A 39 40.41 -17.89 13.65
N LYS A 40 41.73 -17.91 13.53
CA LYS A 40 42.50 -17.64 12.31
C LYS A 40 42.29 -18.78 11.29
N GLY A 41 41.42 -18.56 10.31
CA GLY A 41 41.26 -19.43 9.14
C GLY A 41 40.67 -18.64 7.96
N GLY A 42 40.98 -18.96 6.70
CA GLY A 42 41.87 -20.01 6.20
C GLY A 42 41.59 -20.18 4.71
N ARG A 43 42.45 -19.67 3.83
CA ARG A 43 42.17 -19.65 2.38
C ARG A 43 42.37 -21.04 1.77
N MET A 44 41.27 -21.69 1.39
CA MET A 44 41.22 -22.83 0.45
C MET A 44 40.23 -22.41 -0.65
N LEU A 45 40.67 -21.95 -1.81
CA LEU A 45 41.23 -22.71 -2.94
C LEU A 45 40.31 -23.80 -3.49
N ASN A 46 40.02 -23.65 -4.79
CA ASN A 46 39.47 -24.59 -5.78
C ASN A 46 39.17 -26.02 -5.32
N SER A 47 37.91 -26.42 -5.51
CA SER A 47 37.61 -27.75 -6.04
C SER A 47 36.48 -27.65 -7.07
N TYR A 48 36.84 -27.72 -8.35
CA TYR A 48 35.88 -28.05 -9.41
C TYR A 48 35.49 -29.52 -9.24
N ARG A 49 34.20 -29.84 -9.16
CA ARG A 49 33.72 -31.23 -9.27
C ARG A 49 32.80 -31.37 -10.50
N PRO A 50 33.05 -32.33 -11.43
CA PRO A 50 32.29 -32.43 -12.66
C PRO A 50 30.80 -32.77 -12.47
N ARG A 51 29.98 -32.30 -13.41
CA ARG A 51 28.54 -32.59 -13.52
C ARG A 51 28.34 -33.87 -14.36
N SER A 52 28.48 -35.03 -13.73
CA SER A 52 28.26 -36.34 -14.38
C SER A 52 26.76 -36.63 -14.62
N SER A 53 26.45 -37.44 -15.65
CA SER A 53 25.18 -38.16 -15.95
C SER A 53 23.85 -37.48 -15.55
N LEU A 54 22.92 -37.14 -16.44
CA LEU A 54 22.47 -37.84 -17.67
C LEU A 54 22.27 -39.36 -17.47
N GLY A 55 21.03 -39.74 -17.18
CA GLY A 55 20.58 -41.13 -17.01
C GLY A 55 19.06 -41.21 -16.75
N ASP A 56 18.45 -42.36 -17.08
CA ASP A 56 17.07 -42.77 -16.76
C ASP A 56 15.91 -41.82 -17.11
N LEU A 57 15.64 -41.70 -18.41
CA LEU A 57 14.29 -41.48 -18.94
C LEU A 57 13.40 -42.71 -18.63
N LYS A 58 12.72 -42.73 -17.48
CA LYS A 58 11.79 -43.83 -17.15
C LYS A 58 10.46 -43.68 -17.88
N SER A 59 10.26 -44.56 -18.86
CA SER A 59 9.03 -44.68 -19.66
C SER A 59 7.80 -44.92 -18.77
N ILE A 60 6.85 -43.98 -18.82
CA ILE A 60 5.55 -44.12 -18.16
C ILE A 60 4.61 -44.89 -19.09
N ARG A 61 4.19 -46.08 -18.67
CA ARG A 61 3.19 -46.89 -19.37
C ARG A 61 1.83 -46.19 -19.32
N TYR A 62 1.19 -46.00 -20.47
CA TYR A 62 -0.24 -45.76 -20.54
C TYR A 62 -0.98 -47.12 -20.44
N PRO A 63 -1.90 -47.31 -19.48
CA PRO A 63 -2.71 -48.52 -19.43
C PRO A 63 -3.73 -48.51 -20.58
N ASN A 64 -3.76 -49.61 -21.34
CA ASN A 64 -4.80 -49.86 -22.34
C ASN A 64 -6.18 -49.90 -21.66
N ARG A 65 -7.21 -49.29 -22.26
CA ARG A 65 -8.58 -49.32 -21.74
C ARG A 65 -9.51 -49.81 -22.84
N GLU A 66 -9.86 -51.09 -22.75
CA GLU A 66 -10.67 -51.79 -23.73
C GLU A 66 -12.10 -51.27 -23.80
N LEU A 67 -12.76 -51.54 -24.94
CA LEU A 67 -14.18 -51.33 -25.08
C LEU A 67 -14.93 -52.46 -24.37
N GLU A 68 -15.84 -52.10 -23.46
CA GLU A 68 -17.06 -52.88 -23.28
C GLU A 68 -18.28 -52.08 -23.74
N LYS A 69 -19.33 -52.81 -24.10
CA LYS A 69 -20.33 -52.39 -25.09
C LYS A 69 -21.64 -53.09 -24.76
N ASP A 70 -22.56 -52.39 -24.09
CA ASP A 70 -23.91 -52.92 -23.86
C ASP A 70 -25.03 -51.88 -24.07
N ARG A 71 -26.27 -52.38 -24.21
CA ARG A 71 -27.39 -51.75 -24.91
C ARG A 71 -28.54 -51.40 -23.96
N GLY A 72 -28.53 -50.21 -23.39
CA GLY A 72 -29.68 -49.65 -22.66
C GLY A 72 -30.68 -48.96 -23.58
N ARG A 73 -31.75 -49.64 -24.03
CA ARG A 73 -32.92 -48.95 -24.63
C ARG A 73 -33.70 -48.22 -23.54
N HIS A 74 -33.72 -46.88 -23.56
CA HIS A 74 -34.68 -46.09 -22.76
C HIS A 74 -35.50 -45.12 -23.62
N SER A 75 -36.71 -44.82 -23.14
CA SER A 75 -37.82 -44.22 -23.90
C SER A 75 -37.50 -42.87 -24.55
N PHE A 76 -37.80 -42.74 -25.84
CA PHE A 76 -37.75 -41.49 -26.62
C PHE A 76 -39.10 -40.73 -26.55
N LYS A 77 -39.77 -40.68 -25.38
CA LYS A 77 -41.12 -40.10 -25.28
C LYS A 77 -41.44 -39.43 -23.93
N GLU A 78 -40.62 -38.47 -23.53
CA GLU A 78 -40.83 -37.68 -22.30
C GLU A 78 -40.22 -36.26 -22.40
N TYR A 79 -40.26 -35.65 -23.61
CA TYR A 79 -39.32 -34.57 -23.99
C TYR A 79 -39.92 -33.16 -24.16
N PHE A 80 -41.20 -32.91 -23.87
CA PHE A 80 -41.85 -31.62 -24.21
C PHE A 80 -42.51 -30.83 -23.06
N ASP A 81 -42.94 -31.46 -21.95
CA ASP A 81 -43.78 -30.78 -20.93
C ASP A 81 -43.08 -30.42 -19.60
N ALA A 82 -41.74 -30.28 -19.59
CA ALA A 82 -41.00 -29.86 -18.38
C ALA A 82 -39.94 -28.71 -18.51
N PRO A 83 -40.04 -27.68 -19.38
CA PRO A 83 -38.91 -26.76 -19.59
C PRO A 83 -38.76 -25.65 -18.54
N GLN A 84 -39.86 -25.13 -17.98
CA GLN A 84 -39.86 -23.76 -17.42
C GLN A 84 -39.46 -23.66 -15.94
N GLU A 85 -39.82 -24.63 -15.10
CA GLU A 85 -39.56 -24.55 -13.64
C GLU A 85 -38.12 -24.94 -13.28
N LYS A 86 -37.58 -25.97 -13.95
CA LYS A 86 -36.21 -26.49 -13.73
C LYS A 86 -35.10 -25.49 -14.09
N ALA A 87 -35.43 -24.42 -14.82
CA ALA A 87 -34.53 -23.31 -15.10
C ALA A 87 -34.26 -22.43 -13.87
N ARG A 88 -35.28 -22.15 -13.04
CA ARG A 88 -35.13 -21.28 -11.85
C ARG A 88 -34.26 -21.93 -10.78
N ALA A 89 -34.43 -23.23 -10.53
CA ALA A 89 -33.62 -23.97 -9.56
C ALA A 89 -32.11 -23.95 -9.89
N ARG A 90 -31.75 -24.12 -11.17
CA ARG A 90 -30.34 -24.12 -11.63
C ARG A 90 -29.62 -22.78 -11.42
N SER A 91 -30.34 -21.66 -11.35
CA SER A 91 -29.72 -20.35 -11.12
C SER A 91 -29.15 -20.24 -9.71
N CYS A 92 -29.86 -20.72 -8.69
CA CYS A 92 -29.40 -20.65 -7.29
C CYS A 92 -28.29 -21.66 -6.93
N GLU A 93 -28.13 -22.75 -7.70
CA GLU A 93 -26.99 -23.65 -7.52
C GLU A 93 -25.67 -23.05 -8.04
N GLY A 94 -25.75 -22.15 -9.02
CA GLY A 94 -24.60 -21.42 -9.57
C GLY A 94 -23.82 -20.67 -8.49
N GLU A 95 -24.45 -19.68 -7.85
CA GLU A 95 -23.81 -18.83 -6.83
C GLU A 95 -23.26 -19.65 -5.64
N ARG A 96 -24.00 -20.67 -5.20
CA ARG A 96 -23.55 -21.59 -4.15
C ARG A 96 -22.31 -22.39 -4.55
N GLY A 97 -22.13 -22.67 -5.86
CA GLY A 97 -20.94 -23.31 -6.42
C GLY A 97 -19.71 -22.40 -6.43
N TRP A 98 -19.87 -21.12 -6.78
CA TRP A 98 -18.78 -20.13 -6.74
C TRP A 98 -18.26 -19.90 -5.32
N ASN A 99 -19.18 -19.63 -4.37
CA ASN A 99 -18.83 -19.30 -2.99
C ASN A 99 -18.04 -20.43 -2.28
N ARG A 100 -18.33 -21.71 -2.60
CA ARG A 100 -17.56 -22.87 -2.09
C ARG A 100 -16.14 -23.01 -2.65
N ARG A 101 -15.84 -22.44 -3.82
CA ARG A 101 -14.47 -22.47 -4.40
C ARG A 101 -13.62 -21.31 -3.87
N TYR A 102 -14.17 -20.11 -3.85
CA TYR A 102 -13.46 -18.91 -3.39
C TYR A 102 -13.20 -18.97 -1.88
N GLY A 103 -14.24 -19.21 -1.07
CA GLY A 103 -14.10 -19.28 0.40
C GLY A 103 -13.17 -20.38 0.93
N ARG A 104 -12.71 -21.33 0.09
CA ARG A 104 -11.66 -22.30 0.48
C ARG A 104 -10.24 -21.73 0.33
N VAL A 105 -10.03 -20.77 -0.58
CA VAL A 105 -8.73 -20.13 -0.83
C VAL A 105 -8.47 -19.03 0.20
N ASP A 106 -9.49 -18.27 0.60
CA ASP A 106 -9.34 -17.21 1.61
C ASP A 106 -8.92 -17.73 2.98
N ILE A 107 -9.49 -18.86 3.40
CA ILE A 107 -9.09 -19.53 4.65
C ILE A 107 -7.59 -19.89 4.61
N GLU A 108 -7.06 -20.31 3.45
CA GLU A 108 -5.62 -20.58 3.30
C GLU A 108 -4.79 -19.27 3.33
N ARG A 109 -5.21 -18.24 2.58
CA ARG A 109 -4.56 -16.90 2.56
C ARG A 109 -4.40 -16.34 3.98
N THR A 110 -5.43 -16.41 4.83
CA THR A 110 -5.36 -15.84 6.19
C THR A 110 -4.28 -16.47 7.06
N GLN A 111 -3.92 -17.74 6.83
CA GLN A 111 -2.91 -18.48 7.59
C GLN A 111 -1.48 -18.26 7.08
N TRP A 112 -1.27 -17.63 5.92
CA TRP A 112 0.06 -17.39 5.38
C TRP A 112 0.83 -16.35 6.23
N GLU A 113 2.16 -16.47 6.28
CA GLU A 113 3.02 -15.45 6.88
C GLU A 113 2.90 -14.10 6.14
N MET A 114 2.98 -12.99 6.86
CA MET A 114 2.90 -11.64 6.28
C MET A 114 3.92 -11.44 5.12
N SER A 115 5.16 -11.94 5.27
CA SER A 115 6.15 -11.83 4.17
C SER A 115 5.82 -12.69 2.93
N ARG A 116 4.95 -13.70 3.05
CA ARG A 116 4.44 -14.49 1.91
C ARG A 116 3.23 -13.80 1.27
N LEU A 117 2.34 -13.20 2.07
CA LEU A 117 1.22 -12.39 1.57
C LEU A 117 1.70 -11.17 0.78
N ILE A 118 2.68 -10.42 1.30
CA ILE A 118 3.29 -9.30 0.57
C ILE A 118 3.90 -9.78 -0.75
N GLY A 119 4.74 -10.84 -0.73
CA GLY A 119 5.40 -11.35 -1.94
C GLY A 119 4.42 -11.90 -2.99
N PHE A 120 3.27 -12.43 -2.57
CA PHE A 120 2.19 -12.80 -3.49
C PHE A 120 1.55 -11.54 -4.10
N ALA A 121 1.12 -10.58 -3.28
CA ALA A 121 0.52 -9.33 -3.77
C ALA A 121 1.44 -8.50 -4.68
N THR A 122 2.77 -8.52 -4.43
CA THR A 122 3.75 -7.81 -5.27
C THR A 122 4.11 -8.56 -6.56
N SER A 123 3.92 -9.88 -6.62
CA SER A 123 4.05 -10.67 -7.86
C SER A 123 2.77 -10.67 -8.71
N THR A 124 1.59 -10.51 -8.10
CA THR A 124 0.29 -10.35 -8.78
C THR A 124 -0.10 -8.88 -9.01
N CYS A 125 0.89 -8.01 -9.24
CA CYS A 125 0.74 -6.59 -9.63
C CYS A 125 -0.20 -5.72 -8.77
N VAL A 126 -0.52 -6.12 -7.54
CA VAL A 126 -1.51 -5.45 -6.68
C VAL A 126 -2.90 -5.39 -7.35
N GLU A 127 -3.30 -6.50 -7.99
CA GLU A 127 -4.61 -6.69 -8.62
C GLU A 127 -5.60 -7.46 -7.72
N ASP A 128 -5.10 -8.32 -6.83
CA ASP A 128 -5.88 -9.10 -5.87
C ASP A 128 -6.33 -8.25 -4.66
N TRP A 129 -7.49 -7.62 -4.79
CA TRP A 129 -8.06 -6.74 -3.75
C TRP A 129 -8.49 -7.47 -2.47
N GLU A 130 -8.76 -8.78 -2.54
CA GLU A 130 -9.04 -9.61 -1.35
C GLU A 130 -7.76 -9.80 -0.55
N GLY A 131 -6.66 -10.17 -1.23
CA GLY A 131 -5.33 -10.27 -0.64
C GLY A 131 -4.84 -8.94 -0.07
N ILE A 132 -5.03 -7.82 -0.79
CA ILE A 132 -4.70 -6.48 -0.31
C ILE A 132 -5.47 -6.14 0.97
N LYS A 133 -6.79 -6.38 1.00
CA LYS A 133 -7.61 -6.13 2.18
C LYS A 133 -7.14 -6.96 3.37
N ALA A 134 -6.87 -8.26 3.17
CA ALA A 134 -6.36 -9.13 4.23
C ALA A 134 -5.02 -8.65 4.81
N ILE A 135 -4.14 -8.09 3.98
CA ILE A 135 -2.89 -7.43 4.44
C ILE A 135 -3.22 -6.17 5.26
N CYS A 136 -4.11 -5.29 4.76
CA CYS A 136 -4.53 -4.08 5.48
C CYS A 136 -5.15 -4.40 6.85
N ASP A 137 -6.03 -5.39 6.91
CA ASP A 137 -6.69 -5.84 8.15
C ASP A 137 -5.64 -6.30 9.18
N ARG A 138 -4.68 -7.15 8.78
CA ARG A 138 -3.60 -7.65 9.65
C ARG A 138 -2.63 -6.57 10.11
N VAL A 139 -2.22 -5.66 9.23
CA VAL A 139 -1.35 -4.52 9.57
C VAL A 139 -2.02 -3.56 10.57
N ASN A 140 -3.36 -3.48 10.56
CA ASN A 140 -4.13 -2.73 11.56
C ASN A 140 -4.40 -3.48 12.86
N GLN A 141 -4.18 -4.81 12.91
CA GLN A 141 -4.39 -5.62 14.12
C GLN A 141 -3.18 -5.61 15.08
N SER A 142 -1.94 -5.48 14.58
CA SER A 142 -0.76 -5.46 15.46
C SER A 142 0.47 -4.75 14.89
N ASP A 143 1.26 -4.17 15.80
CA ASP A 143 2.59 -3.60 15.48
C ASP A 143 3.54 -4.63 14.87
N SER A 144 3.49 -5.88 15.33
CA SER A 144 4.25 -7.01 14.81
C SER A 144 3.95 -7.30 13.33
N GLU A 145 2.68 -7.31 12.93
CA GLU A 145 2.28 -7.51 11.54
C GLU A 145 2.70 -6.32 10.67
N ALA A 146 2.53 -5.09 11.16
CA ALA A 146 3.01 -3.88 10.48
C ALA A 146 4.54 -3.86 10.29
N LYS A 147 5.29 -4.39 11.25
CA LYS A 147 6.75 -4.53 11.23
C LYS A 147 7.22 -5.55 10.20
N GLU A 148 6.57 -6.72 10.11
CA GLU A 148 6.90 -7.72 9.08
C GLU A 148 6.46 -7.28 7.67
N ALA A 149 5.32 -6.59 7.53
CA ALA A 149 4.90 -5.98 6.27
C ALA A 149 5.92 -4.94 5.78
N CYS A 150 6.39 -4.06 6.67
CA CYS A 150 7.44 -3.08 6.39
C CYS A 150 8.77 -3.75 5.98
N LYS A 151 9.21 -4.79 6.71
CA LYS A 151 10.39 -5.58 6.35
C LYS A 151 10.28 -6.22 4.96
N ALA A 152 9.12 -6.79 4.63
CA ALA A 152 8.88 -7.47 3.37
C ALA A 152 8.86 -6.48 2.19
N LEU A 153 8.05 -5.41 2.26
CA LEU A 153 8.02 -4.36 1.24
C LEU A 153 9.41 -3.74 1.00
N ARG A 154 10.20 -3.54 2.06
CA ARG A 154 11.58 -3.05 1.93
C ARG A 154 12.50 -4.03 1.19
N ARG A 155 12.28 -5.34 1.32
CA ARG A 155 13.03 -6.36 0.57
C ARG A 155 12.68 -6.28 -0.91
N ASP A 156 11.39 -6.23 -1.21
CA ASP A 156 10.85 -6.21 -2.58
C ASP A 156 11.23 -4.93 -3.33
N ILE A 157 11.19 -3.76 -2.67
CA ILE A 157 11.68 -2.49 -3.24
C ILE A 157 13.19 -2.51 -3.46
N LYS A 158 13.97 -3.15 -2.57
CA LYS A 158 15.45 -3.17 -2.68
C LYS A 158 15.99 -4.17 -3.72
N PHE A 159 15.36 -5.32 -3.86
CA PHE A 159 15.91 -6.47 -4.60
C PHE A 159 14.96 -7.07 -5.65
N GLY A 160 13.70 -6.63 -5.72
CA GLY A 160 12.74 -7.10 -6.71
C GLY A 160 13.07 -6.62 -8.13
N LEU A 161 12.46 -7.27 -9.11
CA LEU A 161 12.46 -6.80 -10.50
C LEU A 161 11.66 -5.48 -10.61
N PRO A 162 11.85 -4.65 -11.66
CA PRO A 162 11.16 -3.36 -11.77
C PRO A 162 9.63 -3.44 -11.64
N THR A 163 9.00 -4.51 -12.13
CA THR A 163 7.57 -4.79 -11.91
C THR A 163 7.25 -5.01 -10.42
N THR A 164 7.98 -5.88 -9.74
CA THR A 164 7.87 -6.11 -8.28
C THR A 164 8.11 -4.83 -7.48
N GLN A 165 9.06 -3.99 -7.88
CA GLN A 165 9.34 -2.71 -7.23
C GLN A 165 8.17 -1.72 -7.38
N LEU A 166 7.56 -1.62 -8.56
CA LEU A 166 6.35 -0.82 -8.79
C LEU A 166 5.17 -1.35 -7.95
N SER A 167 4.95 -2.66 -7.95
CA SER A 167 3.91 -3.31 -7.14
C SER A 167 4.11 -3.04 -5.65
N ALA A 168 5.34 -3.20 -5.14
CA ALA A 168 5.66 -2.91 -3.75
C ALA A 168 5.52 -1.42 -3.41
N SER A 169 5.83 -0.51 -4.34
CA SER A 169 5.58 0.93 -4.19
C SER A 169 4.08 1.26 -4.12
N ARG A 170 3.24 0.58 -4.92
CA ARG A 170 1.78 0.75 -4.92
C ARG A 170 1.16 0.20 -3.63
N LEU A 171 1.56 -0.99 -3.21
CA LEU A 171 1.12 -1.60 -1.95
C LEU A 171 1.57 -0.80 -0.73
N TRP A 172 2.79 -0.23 -0.76
CA TRP A 172 3.26 0.72 0.24
C TRP A 172 2.34 1.95 0.33
N ALA A 173 1.96 2.54 -0.80
CA ALA A 173 1.01 3.67 -0.82
C ALA A 173 -0.36 3.30 -0.24
N ILE A 174 -0.91 2.13 -0.57
CA ILE A 174 -2.19 1.63 -0.01
C ILE A 174 -2.12 1.54 1.52
N LEU A 175 -1.07 0.92 2.07
CA LEU A 175 -0.91 0.76 3.52
C LEU A 175 -0.65 2.10 4.24
N MET A 176 0.00 3.07 3.59
CA MET A 176 0.18 4.42 4.15
C MET A 176 -1.16 5.16 4.34
N GLN A 177 -2.16 4.91 3.50
CA GLN A 177 -3.48 5.52 3.59
C GLN A 177 -4.45 4.74 4.50
N ASN A 178 -4.44 3.40 4.40
CA ASN A 178 -5.42 2.54 5.09
C ASN A 178 -4.94 2.04 6.47
N CYS A 179 -3.65 2.12 6.78
CA CYS A 179 -3.05 1.51 7.97
C CYS A 179 -2.14 2.45 8.77
N ALA A 180 -2.44 3.76 8.74
CA ALA A 180 -1.52 4.81 9.17
C ALA A 180 -1.03 4.70 10.63
N GLN A 181 -1.81 4.15 11.56
CA GLN A 181 -1.50 4.13 12.99
C GLN A 181 -0.23 3.32 13.32
N TYR A 182 -0.19 2.04 12.93
CA TYR A 182 0.95 1.15 13.21
C TYR A 182 2.03 1.26 12.12
N PHE A 183 1.62 1.30 10.85
CA PHE A 183 2.54 1.14 9.72
C PHE A 183 3.48 2.35 9.50
N VAL A 184 3.04 3.56 9.84
CA VAL A 184 3.88 4.78 9.74
C VAL A 184 5.05 4.73 10.72
N ALA A 185 4.90 4.10 11.89
CA ALA A 185 5.98 3.96 12.86
C ALA A 185 7.17 3.15 12.30
N HIS A 186 6.90 2.11 11.49
CA HIS A 186 7.94 1.27 10.90
C HIS A 186 8.52 1.85 9.61
N THR A 187 7.71 2.50 8.78
CA THR A 187 8.18 3.08 7.50
C THR A 187 8.96 4.40 7.67
N THR A 188 8.77 5.13 8.78
CA THR A 188 9.50 6.38 9.07
C THR A 188 10.92 6.17 9.61
N ASN A 189 11.30 4.92 9.87
CA ASN A 189 12.63 4.55 10.33
C ASN A 189 13.68 4.77 9.22
N ARG A 190 14.87 5.26 9.59
CA ARG A 190 16.04 5.39 8.69
C ARG A 190 16.37 4.08 7.96
N ASN A 191 16.12 2.93 8.59
CA ASN A 191 16.30 1.60 8.00
C ASN A 191 15.36 1.33 6.80
N PHE A 192 14.22 2.02 6.70
CA PHE A 192 13.31 1.94 5.56
C PHE A 192 13.58 3.08 4.57
N LEU A 193 13.47 4.34 5.01
CA LEU A 193 13.64 5.51 4.14
C LEU A 193 15.03 5.58 3.47
N GLY A 194 16.09 5.15 4.16
CA GLY A 194 17.43 5.06 3.57
C GLY A 194 17.56 3.98 2.49
N VAL A 195 16.72 2.95 2.49
CA VAL A 195 16.63 1.98 1.39
C VAL A 195 15.88 2.60 0.20
N ILE A 196 14.76 3.30 0.45
CA ILE A 196 14.05 4.04 -0.60
C ILE A 196 14.97 5.07 -1.26
N GLU A 197 15.70 5.85 -0.47
CA GLU A 197 16.64 6.85 -0.95
C GLU A 197 17.74 6.23 -1.83
N ASN A 198 18.37 5.14 -1.39
CA ASN A 198 19.40 4.44 -2.15
C ASN A 198 18.87 3.85 -3.46
N VAL A 199 17.62 3.34 -3.48
CA VAL A 199 16.99 2.82 -4.72
C VAL A 199 16.65 3.97 -5.67
N VAL A 200 16.04 5.05 -5.17
CA VAL A 200 15.67 6.23 -5.98
C VAL A 200 16.90 6.92 -6.59
N LEU A 201 17.96 7.12 -5.81
CA LEU A 201 19.19 7.80 -6.27
C LEU A 201 20.14 6.88 -7.07
N SER A 202 19.92 5.56 -7.08
CA SER A 202 20.73 4.64 -7.90
C SER A 202 20.51 4.91 -9.39
N PRO A 203 21.58 5.02 -10.21
CA PRO A 203 21.47 5.16 -11.67
C PRO A 203 20.98 3.87 -12.34
N ALA A 204 21.11 2.71 -11.68
CA ALA A 204 20.62 1.43 -12.20
C ALA A 204 19.09 1.26 -12.08
N THR A 205 18.41 2.11 -11.32
CA THR A 205 16.95 2.07 -11.16
C THR A 205 16.27 2.67 -12.40
N THR A 206 15.25 1.98 -12.92
CA THR A 206 14.44 2.49 -14.04
C THR A 206 13.76 3.81 -13.68
N SER A 207 13.53 4.68 -14.66
CA SER A 207 12.80 5.96 -14.43
C SER A 207 11.46 5.72 -13.77
N VAL A 208 10.61 4.85 -14.33
CA VAL A 208 9.26 4.57 -13.82
C VAL A 208 9.27 4.12 -12.34
N VAL A 209 10.22 3.26 -11.94
CA VAL A 209 10.37 2.88 -10.52
C VAL A 209 10.82 4.06 -9.66
N ARG A 210 11.80 4.84 -10.13
CA ARG A 210 12.31 6.03 -9.43
C ARG A 210 11.18 7.04 -9.20
N ASP A 211 10.44 7.36 -10.25
CA ASP A 211 9.41 8.39 -10.27
C ASP A 211 8.23 8.01 -9.36
N ARG A 212 7.75 6.76 -9.43
CA ARG A 212 6.71 6.28 -8.51
C ARG A 212 7.16 6.20 -7.05
N LEU A 213 8.41 5.79 -6.76
CA LEU A 213 8.93 5.84 -5.38
C LEU A 213 9.07 7.28 -4.85
N VAL A 214 9.49 8.21 -5.70
CA VAL A 214 9.53 9.65 -5.41
C VAL A 214 8.13 10.18 -5.12
N GLU A 215 7.13 9.85 -5.93
CA GLU A 215 5.74 10.22 -5.69
C GLU A 215 5.20 9.69 -4.37
N VAL A 216 5.49 8.43 -4.00
CA VAL A 216 5.02 7.86 -2.73
C VAL A 216 5.69 8.55 -1.53
N VAL A 217 6.97 8.93 -1.62
CA VAL A 217 7.62 9.77 -0.59
C VAL A 217 6.96 11.15 -0.50
N GLY A 218 6.75 11.83 -1.63
CA GLY A 218 6.14 13.17 -1.66
C GLY A 218 4.70 13.17 -1.16
N THR A 219 3.91 12.18 -1.54
CA THR A 219 2.53 11.99 -1.08
C THR A 219 2.49 11.64 0.40
N SER A 220 3.44 10.83 0.90
CA SER A 220 3.57 10.55 2.33
C SER A 220 3.86 11.79 3.17
N VAL A 221 4.61 12.78 2.65
CA VAL A 221 4.78 14.07 3.34
C VAL A 221 3.45 14.82 3.47
N TYR A 222 2.66 14.87 2.39
CA TYR A 222 1.37 15.59 2.38
C TYR A 222 0.32 14.91 3.25
N LEU A 223 0.18 13.58 3.16
CA LEU A 223 -0.74 12.78 3.98
C LEU A 223 -0.40 12.87 5.48
N LEU A 224 0.89 12.96 5.83
CA LEU A 224 1.36 13.02 7.21
C LEU A 224 1.63 14.44 7.70
N LYS A 225 1.23 15.50 6.98
CA LYS A 225 1.60 16.91 7.30
C LYS A 225 1.36 17.30 8.77
N ASP A 226 0.26 16.82 9.36
CA ASP A 226 -0.16 17.11 10.75
C ASP A 226 0.37 16.08 11.78
N SER A 227 1.15 15.09 11.34
CA SER A 227 1.67 14.00 12.17
C SER A 227 3.06 14.29 12.72
N ARG A 228 3.29 13.94 13.99
CA ARG A 228 4.62 14.00 14.65
C ARG A 228 5.73 13.27 13.86
N ASN A 229 5.35 12.27 13.06
CA ASN A 229 6.26 11.41 12.32
C ASN A 229 6.73 12.02 10.97
N VAL A 230 6.16 13.15 10.54
CA VAL A 230 6.40 13.74 9.19
C VAL A 230 7.85 14.16 8.94
N LYS A 231 8.61 14.49 9.99
CA LYS A 231 9.97 15.05 9.90
C LYS A 231 10.93 14.11 9.14
N SER A 232 10.82 12.80 9.31
CA SER A 232 11.63 11.81 8.59
C SER A 232 11.33 11.81 7.08
N TYR A 233 10.05 11.86 6.73
CA TYR A 233 9.60 11.95 5.33
C TYR A 233 10.01 13.29 4.70
N GLN A 234 9.83 14.42 5.39
CA GLN A 234 10.25 15.74 4.90
C GLN A 234 11.77 15.83 4.63
N SER A 235 12.58 15.23 5.50
CA SER A 235 14.04 15.18 5.32
C SER A 235 14.42 14.40 4.06
N THR A 236 13.84 13.21 3.88
CA THR A 236 14.04 12.37 2.69
C THR A 236 13.53 13.06 1.43
N TRP A 237 12.31 13.62 1.46
CA TRP A 237 11.69 14.36 0.36
C TRP A 237 12.53 15.56 -0.09
N ARG A 238 13.02 16.38 0.84
CA ARG A 238 13.92 17.51 0.56
C ARG A 238 15.19 17.04 -0.14
N LYS A 239 15.80 15.95 0.34
CA LYS A 239 17.03 15.39 -0.23
C LYS A 239 16.80 14.84 -1.64
N LEU A 240 15.72 14.08 -1.86
CA LEU A 240 15.35 13.57 -3.19
C LEU A 240 15.06 14.71 -4.18
N ARG A 241 14.29 15.73 -3.78
CA ARG A 241 14.03 16.91 -4.62
C ARG A 241 15.30 17.65 -5.04
N LEU A 242 16.26 17.82 -4.13
CA LEU A 242 17.53 18.49 -4.42
C LEU A 242 18.43 17.66 -5.35
N GLN A 243 18.59 16.36 -5.08
CA GLN A 243 19.46 15.48 -5.87
C GLN A 243 18.92 15.23 -7.28
N LEU A 244 17.60 15.05 -7.43
CA LEU A 244 16.92 14.82 -8.70
C LEU A 244 16.40 16.11 -9.38
N LYS A 245 16.70 17.29 -8.82
CA LYS A 245 16.32 18.63 -9.33
C LYS A 245 14.80 18.80 -9.59
N LEU A 246 13.97 18.22 -8.73
CA LEU A 246 12.52 18.11 -8.95
C LEU A 246 11.76 19.39 -8.59
N ILE A 247 10.97 19.90 -9.54
CA ILE A 247 10.14 21.12 -9.41
C ILE A 247 8.80 20.82 -8.70
N TYR A 248 8.86 20.09 -7.58
CA TYR A 248 7.70 19.78 -6.73
C TYR A 248 7.64 20.67 -5.48
N SER A 249 6.51 20.69 -4.76
CA SER A 249 6.35 21.47 -3.52
C SER A 249 7.20 20.92 -2.36
N PRO A 250 7.76 21.77 -1.47
CA PRO A 250 8.37 21.32 -0.22
C PRO A 250 7.38 20.64 0.73
N GLU A 251 6.07 20.91 0.62
CA GLU A 251 5.00 20.37 1.46
C GLU A 251 4.55 18.95 1.04
N GLY A 252 5.17 18.38 0.01
CA GLY A 252 4.84 17.07 -0.53
C GLY A 252 4.07 17.16 -1.85
N LEU A 253 3.30 16.12 -2.15
CA LEU A 253 2.44 16.00 -3.32
C LEU A 253 1.01 15.68 -2.88
N LYS A 254 0.03 16.32 -3.54
CA LYS A 254 -1.37 15.88 -3.43
C LYS A 254 -1.55 14.60 -4.24
N THR A 255 -2.34 13.66 -3.75
CA THR A 255 -2.73 12.47 -4.51
C THR A 255 -3.42 12.88 -5.82
N PRO A 256 -2.89 12.52 -7.01
CA PRO A 256 -3.58 12.78 -8.27
C PRO A 256 -4.83 11.90 -8.36
N VAL A 257 -5.98 12.52 -8.63
CA VAL A 257 -7.29 11.83 -8.62
C VAL A 257 -7.43 10.87 -9.81
N ASP A 258 -6.88 11.25 -10.96
CA ASP A 258 -7.09 10.55 -12.24
C ASP A 258 -6.04 9.46 -12.54
N ASP A 259 -5.06 9.25 -11.66
CA ASP A 259 -3.97 8.31 -11.90
C ASP A 259 -4.32 6.88 -11.46
N THR A 260 -4.25 5.92 -12.38
CA THR A 260 -4.50 4.49 -12.11
C THR A 260 -3.59 3.87 -11.04
N PHE A 261 -2.38 4.42 -10.84
CA PHE A 261 -1.51 4.00 -9.74
C PHE A 261 -2.12 4.37 -8.37
N TRP A 262 -2.71 5.57 -8.28
CA TRP A 262 -3.28 6.19 -7.09
C TRP A 262 -4.80 5.93 -6.90
N ASN A 263 -5.48 5.40 -7.91
CA ASN A 263 -6.86 4.94 -7.77
C ASN A 263 -6.90 3.59 -7.06
N PHE A 264 -7.12 3.63 -5.74
CA PHE A 264 -7.24 2.46 -4.86
C PHE A 264 -8.69 1.98 -4.69
N SER A 265 -9.59 2.39 -5.57
CA SER A 265 -10.88 1.70 -5.68
C SER A 265 -10.60 0.24 -6.05
N PRO A 266 -11.28 -0.76 -5.44
CA PRO A 266 -11.39 -2.04 -6.11
C PRO A 266 -11.98 -1.79 -7.51
N PRO A 267 -11.59 -2.56 -8.55
CA PRO A 267 -12.28 -2.48 -9.82
C PRO A 267 -13.77 -2.67 -9.53
N LYS A 268 -14.64 -1.91 -10.20
CA LYS A 268 -16.10 -2.10 -10.11
C LYS A 268 -16.44 -3.41 -10.83
N SER A 269 -16.09 -4.52 -10.17
CA SER A 269 -16.22 -5.91 -10.61
C SER A 269 -17.60 -6.06 -11.19
N MET A 270 -17.65 -6.35 -12.50
CA MET A 270 -18.70 -5.91 -13.42
C MET A 270 -20.07 -5.98 -12.78
N ALA A 271 -20.46 -4.88 -12.13
CA ALA A 271 -21.73 -4.76 -11.46
C ALA A 271 -22.72 -4.66 -12.59
N SER A 272 -23.25 -5.83 -13.00
CA SER A 272 -24.04 -6.00 -14.20
C SER A 272 -25.23 -5.07 -14.06
N SER A 273 -25.12 -3.89 -14.68
CA SER A 273 -26.18 -2.91 -14.73
C SER A 273 -27.38 -3.69 -15.27
N PRO A 274 -28.42 -3.92 -14.46
CA PRO A 274 -29.53 -4.76 -14.88
C PRO A 274 -30.01 -4.15 -16.18
N THR A 275 -29.96 -4.92 -17.27
CA THR A 275 -30.18 -4.36 -18.60
C THR A 275 -31.64 -3.98 -18.64
N GLU A 276 -31.89 -2.70 -18.38
CA GLU A 276 -33.21 -2.10 -18.32
C GLU A 276 -33.73 -2.09 -19.76
N LEU A 277 -34.31 -3.23 -20.14
CA LEU A 277 -34.96 -3.46 -21.42
C LEU A 277 -36.13 -2.48 -21.50
N GLY A 278 -35.81 -1.29 -22.03
CA GLY A 278 -36.69 -0.14 -21.98
C GLY A 278 -38.03 -0.47 -22.59
N HIS A 279 -39.07 -0.49 -21.75
CA HIS A 279 -40.43 -0.34 -22.25
C HIS A 279 -40.49 0.98 -23.03
N PRO A 280 -40.88 0.98 -24.31
CA PRO A 280 -41.06 2.22 -25.07
C PRO A 280 -42.31 2.95 -24.55
N SER A 281 -42.14 3.71 -23.48
CA SER A 281 -43.18 4.58 -22.94
C SER A 281 -43.46 5.69 -23.95
N VAL A 282 -44.62 5.64 -24.58
CA VAL A 282 -45.06 6.58 -25.61
C VAL A 282 -45.19 7.96 -24.98
N LYS A 283 -44.33 8.90 -25.40
CA LYS A 283 -44.49 10.30 -25.03
C LYS A 283 -45.57 10.94 -25.90
N GLU A 284 -46.76 11.06 -25.31
CA GLU A 284 -47.84 11.86 -25.86
C GLU A 284 -47.39 13.33 -25.99
N THR A 285 -47.79 13.97 -27.09
CA THR A 285 -47.39 15.35 -27.41
C THR A 285 -48.44 16.32 -26.94
N SER A 286 -48.04 17.29 -26.13
CA SER A 286 -48.88 18.44 -25.77
C SER A 286 -48.01 19.68 -25.60
N ASP A 287 -48.10 20.59 -26.57
CA ASP A 287 -47.57 21.95 -26.48
C ASP A 287 -48.23 22.75 -25.34
N LEU A 288 -47.52 23.74 -24.78
CA LEU A 288 -47.93 25.15 -24.84
C LEU A 288 -46.90 26.14 -24.24
N GLN A 289 -46.91 27.37 -24.77
CA GLN A 289 -46.54 28.65 -24.14
C GLN A 289 -45.13 28.86 -23.53
N GLU A 290 -44.21 29.29 -24.38
CA GLU A 290 -43.76 30.70 -24.45
C GLU A 290 -43.92 31.57 -23.17
N GLY A 291 -42.80 31.86 -22.47
CA GLY A 291 -42.79 32.62 -21.19
C GLY A 291 -41.63 33.63 -21.02
N LYS A 292 -41.85 34.86 -21.49
CA LYS A 292 -40.95 36.05 -21.51
C LYS A 292 -40.02 36.30 -20.30
N ARG A 293 -38.75 36.63 -20.62
CA ARG A 293 -37.86 37.69 -20.06
C ARG A 293 -37.57 37.78 -18.55
N GLY A 294 -36.29 37.88 -18.19
CA GLY A 294 -35.85 38.40 -16.89
C GLY A 294 -34.37 38.81 -16.85
N TYR A 295 -34.05 40.09 -17.08
CA TYR A 295 -32.72 40.64 -16.79
C TYR A 295 -32.62 40.99 -15.30
N GLY A 296 -31.60 40.48 -14.61
CA GLY A 296 -31.44 40.61 -13.15
C GLY A 296 -30.02 41.03 -12.73
N SER A 297 -29.61 42.24 -13.07
CA SER A 297 -28.35 42.82 -12.58
C SER A 297 -28.48 43.28 -11.12
N HIS A 298 -27.53 42.89 -10.26
CA HIS A 298 -27.35 43.51 -8.94
C HIS A 298 -25.88 43.78 -8.63
N GLN A 299 -25.63 44.91 -7.97
CA GLN A 299 -24.32 45.40 -7.51
C GLN A 299 -24.31 45.49 -5.97
N ARG A 300 -23.17 45.94 -5.41
CA ARG A 300 -22.83 46.15 -3.97
C ARG A 300 -22.45 44.82 -3.29
N GLY A 301 -21.45 44.77 -2.41
CA GLY A 301 -20.80 45.82 -1.60
C GLY A 301 -21.25 45.62 -0.14
N SER A 302 -20.36 45.32 0.81
CA SER A 302 -19.41 46.25 1.47
C SER A 302 -18.30 45.43 2.16
N HIS A 303 -17.03 45.86 2.22
CA HIS A 303 -16.45 46.76 3.23
C HIS A 303 -16.76 46.39 4.70
N LEU A 304 -15.73 45.90 5.41
CA LEU A 304 -15.54 45.97 6.86
C LEU A 304 -14.04 45.79 7.19
N GLN A 305 -13.57 46.39 8.28
CA GLN A 305 -12.15 46.53 8.66
C GLN A 305 -12.04 46.66 10.20
N ALA A 306 -10.82 46.51 10.74
CA ALA A 306 -10.41 46.69 12.14
C ALA A 306 -10.80 45.54 13.10
N PRO A 307 -10.17 45.44 14.29
CA PRO A 307 -9.01 46.21 14.78
C PRO A 307 -7.66 45.55 14.45
#